data_AF-A0A970PU64-F1
#
_entry.id   AF-A0A970PU64-F1
#
_cell.length_a   1.000
_cell.length_b   1.000
_cell.length_c   1.000
_cell.angle_alpha   90.00
_cell.angle_beta   90.00
_cell.angle_gamma   90.00
#
_symmetry.space_group_name_H-M   'P 1'
#
loop_
_entity.id
_entity.type
_entity.pdbx_description
1 polymer ?
#
loop_
_entity_poly.entity_id
_entity_poly.type
_entity_poly.pdbx_seq_one_letter_code
_entity_poly.pdbx_strand_id
1 'polypeptide(L)' 'MEAINKDITIEDLTSLVPESVKYLMDEGIRCIRCGDPIWGTLESAALEKGFTPQDVDRFVQEINKMIKK' A
#
# COMPACT_ATOMS: atom_id res chain seq x y z
N MET A 1 -16.76 4.90 8.12
CA MET A 1 -15.73 5.06 7.07
C MET A 1 -14.46 4.49 7.65
N GLU A 2 -14.04 3.32 7.18
CA GLU A 2 -12.77 2.74 7.58
C GLU A 2 -11.67 3.47 6.81
N ALA A 3 -11.01 4.39 7.51
CA ALA A 3 -9.80 5.02 7.01
C ALA A 3 -8.66 4.04 7.20
N ILE A 4 -7.89 3.77 6.15
CA ILE A 4 -6.68 2.97 6.26
C ILE A 4 -5.54 3.82 6.84
N ASN A 5 -4.55 3.17 7.43
CA ASN A 5 -3.32 3.79 7.92
C ASN A 5 -2.10 3.09 7.32
N LYS A 6 -0.90 3.61 7.60
CA LYS A 6 0.37 3.05 7.11
C LYS A 6 0.75 1.69 7.72
N ASP A 7 0.16 1.36 8.88
CA ASP A 7 0.27 0.08 9.56
C ASP A 7 -0.63 -1.00 8.96
N ILE A 8 -1.49 -0.65 7.99
CA ILE A 8 -2.32 -1.64 7.31
C ILE A 8 -1.45 -2.66 6.60
N THR A 9 -1.81 -3.94 6.73
CA THR A 9 -1.16 -5.00 5.97
C THR A 9 -1.54 -4.87 4.51
N ILE A 10 -0.63 -5.23 3.61
CA ILE A 10 -0.95 -5.26 2.18
C ILE A 10 -2.15 -6.20 1.93
N GLU A 11 -2.28 -7.30 2.68
CA GLU A 11 -3.42 -8.21 2.61
C GLU A 11 -4.76 -7.51 2.93
N ASP A 12 -4.87 -6.87 4.09
CA ASP A 12 -6.08 -6.11 4.46
C ASP A 12 -6.36 -5.01 3.44
N LEU A 13 -5.31 -4.30 3.02
CA LEU A 13 -5.42 -3.24 2.02
C LEU A 13 -5.97 -3.77 0.69
N THR A 14 -5.52 -4.93 0.22
CA THR A 14 -6.05 -5.55 -1.01
C THR A 14 -7.47 -6.06 -0.85
N SER A 15 -7.85 -6.50 0.36
CA SER A 15 -9.19 -6.97 0.68
C SER A 15 -10.19 -5.80 0.75
N LEU A 16 -9.79 -4.69 1.37
CA LEU A 16 -10.59 -3.47 1.49
C LEU A 16 -10.64 -2.67 0.18
N VAL A 17 -9.49 -2.53 -0.48
CA VAL A 17 -9.31 -1.69 -1.67
C VAL A 17 -8.45 -2.43 -2.69
N PRO A 18 -9.01 -3.36 -3.48
CA PRO A 18 -8.25 -4.10 -4.48
C PRO A 18 -7.61 -3.18 -5.54
N GLU A 19 -8.19 -2.01 -5.80
CA GLU A 19 -7.63 -1.00 -6.71
C GLU A 19 -6.30 -0.39 -6.23
N SER A 20 -6.06 -0.40 -4.90
CA SER A 20 -4.81 0.10 -4.32
C SER A 20 -3.59 -0.67 -4.81
N VAL A 21 -3.75 -1.96 -5.13
CA VAL A 21 -2.68 -2.79 -5.70
C VAL A 21 -2.17 -2.21 -7.01
N LYS A 22 -3.09 -1.76 -7.87
CA LYS A 22 -2.73 -1.15 -9.15
C LYS A 22 -2.01 0.17 -8.93
N TYR A 23 -2.49 0.99 -8.00
CA TYR A 23 -1.85 2.26 -7.62
C TYR A 23 -0.42 2.05 -7.10
N LEU A 24 -0.24 1.13 -6.14
CA LEU A 24 1.07 0.79 -5.59
C LEU A 24 2.02 0.26 -6.67
N MET A 25 1.51 -0.55 -7.61
CA MET A 25 2.29 -1.07 -8.72
C MET A 25 2.74 0.04 -9.68
N ASP A 26 1.90 1.05 -9.92
CA ASP A 26 2.21 2.23 -10.74
C ASP A 26 3.28 3.12 -10.09
N GLU A 27 3.18 3.34 -8.77
CA GLU A 27 4.23 4.04 -7.99
C GLU A 27 5.54 3.23 -7.91
N GLY A 28 5.55 1.95 -8.29
CA GLY A 28 6.74 1.10 -8.33
C GLY A 28 6.90 0.13 -7.16
N ILE A 29 5.91 0.09 -6.25
CA ILE A 29 5.80 -0.92 -5.20
C ILE A 29 5.31 -2.22 -5.83
N ARG A 30 6.26 -2.98 -6.38
CA ARG A 30 6.00 -4.34 -6.87
C ARG A 30 5.96 -5.32 -5.71
N CYS A 31 4.74 -5.76 -5.37
CA CYS A 31 4.42 -6.76 -4.35
C CYS A 31 4.82 -8.19 -4.73
N ILE A 32 5.43 -8.42 -5.90
CA ILE A 32 5.77 -9.77 -6.40
C ILE A 32 7.21 -9.76 -6.92
N ARG A 33 8.13 -10.40 -6.19
CA ARG A 33 9.41 -10.88 -6.72
C ARG A 33 9.60 -12.33 -6.31
N CYS A 34 9.80 -13.19 -7.29
CA CYS A 34 10.39 -14.54 -7.12
C CYS A 34 9.70 -15.52 -6.15
N GLY A 35 8.39 -15.46 -5.95
CA GLY A 35 7.62 -16.59 -5.38
C GLY A 35 7.38 -16.58 -3.88
N ASP A 36 7.90 -15.59 -3.13
CA ASP A 36 7.52 -15.36 -1.73
C ASP A 36 6.73 -14.04 -1.62
N PRO A 37 5.49 -14.07 -1.11
CA PRO A 37 4.76 -12.85 -0.83
C PRO A 37 5.46 -12.11 0.31
N ILE A 38 6.07 -10.97 0.02
CA ILE A 38 6.44 -10.02 1.08
C ILE A 38 5.11 -9.39 1.55
N TRP A 39 4.47 -10.04 2.51
CA TRP A 39 3.29 -9.55 3.19
C TRP A 39 3.71 -8.92 4.51
N GLY A 40 3.86 -7.60 4.47
CA GLY A 40 4.09 -6.73 5.62
C GLY A 40 3.08 -5.59 5.63
N THR A 41 3.37 -4.56 6.41
CA THR A 41 2.61 -3.31 6.38
C THR A 41 2.92 -2.51 5.13
N LEU A 42 2.01 -1.62 4.74
CA LEU A 42 2.21 -0.66 3.65
C LEU A 42 3.50 0.14 3.87
N GLU A 43 3.76 0.57 5.11
CA GLU A 43 5.00 1.25 5.48
C GLU A 43 6.23 0.38 5.20
N SER A 44 6.24 -0.87 5.67
CA SER A 44 7.39 -1.77 5.48
C SER A 44 7.68 -2.00 4.00
N ALA A 45 6.64 -2.31 3.23
CA ALA A 45 6.76 -2.58 1.79
C ALA A 45 7.28 -1.36 1.01
N ALA A 46 6.88 -0.15 1.42
CA ALA A 46 7.37 1.08 0.83
C ALA A 46 8.82 1.38 1.23
N LEU A 47 9.15 1.28 2.51
CA LEU A 47 10.51 1.50 3.01
C LEU A 47 11.53 0.53 2.38
N GLU A 48 11.15 -0.74 2.17
CA GLU A 48 11.99 -1.72 1.49
C GLU A 48 12.31 -1.36 0.03
N LYS A 49 11.43 -0.61 -0.63
CA LYS A 49 11.67 -0.10 -2.00
C LYS A 49 12.46 1.21 -2.01
N GLY A 50 12.76 1.78 -0.85
CA GLY A 50 13.45 3.06 -0.71
C GLY A 50 12.52 4.27 -0.69
N PHE A 51 11.22 4.08 -0.50
CA PHE A 51 10.30 5.20 -0.25
C PHE A 51 10.50 5.75 1.16
N THR A 52 10.15 7.02 1.35
CA THR A 52 10.23 7.67 2.66
C THR A 52 8.91 7.56 3.42
N PRO A 53 8.90 7.74 4.75
CA PRO A 53 7.65 7.79 5.53
C PRO A 53 6.64 8.82 5.00
N GLN A 54 7.12 9.90 4.38
CA GLN A 54 6.30 10.93 3.76
C GLN A 54 5.60 10.42 2.49
N ASP A 55 6.27 9.59 1.69
CA ASP A 55 5.66 8.93 0.54
C ASP A 55 4.57 7.93 1.00
N VAL A 56 4.83 7.22 2.10
CA VAL A 56 3.85 6.32 2.71
C VAL A 56 2.59 7.08 3.14
N ASP A 57 2.75 8.24 3.80
CA ASP A 57 1.60 9.07 4.18
C ASP A 57 0.82 9.53 2.94
N ARG A 58 1.52 9.93 1.88
CA ARG A 58 0.90 10.25 0.59
C ARG A 58 0.11 9.06 0.03
N PHE A 59 0.66 7.84 0.05
CA PHE A 59 -0.06 6.64 -0.41
C PHE A 59 -1.34 6.40 0.40
N VAL A 60 -1.24 6.48 1.73
CA VAL A 60 -2.40 6.33 2.63
C VAL A 60 -3.47 7.37 2.30
N GLN A 61 -3.10 8.63 2.10
CA GLN A 61 -4.05 9.69 1.76
C GLN A 61 -4.70 9.46 0.40
N GLU A 62 -3.94 9.12 -0.63
CA GLU A 62 -4.47 8.87 -1.97
C GLU A 62 -5.41 7.67 -1.99
N ILE A 63 -5.04 6.57 -1.33
CA ILE A 63 -5.91 5.39 -1.24
C ILE A 63 -7.18 5.70 -0.42
N ASN A 64 -7.06 6.44 0.69
CA ASN A 64 -8.25 6.88 1.45
C ASN A 64 -9.20 7.75 0.62
N LYS A 65 -8.70 8.52 -0.35
CA LYS A 65 -9.54 9.26 -1.30
C LYS A 65 -10.26 8.31 -2.27
N MET A 66 -9.64 7.19 -2.65
CA MET A 66 -10.29 6.17 -3.48
C MET A 66 -11.45 5.49 -2.75
N ILE A 67 -11.33 5.24 -1.44
CA ILE A 67 -12.40 4.65 -0.61
C ILE A 67 -13.63 5.56 -0.52
N LYS A 68 -13.44 6.88 -0.50
CA LYS A 68 -14.53 7.86 -0.37
C LYS A 68 -15.30 8.13 -1.67
N LYS A 69 -14.94 7.46 -2.76
CA LYS A 69 -15.52 7.68 -4.08
C LYS A 69 -16.63 6.67 -4.36
#